data_AF-A0A5J5EP02-F1
#
_entry.id   AF-A0A5J5EP02-F1
#
_cell.length_a   1.000
_cell.length_b   1.000
_cell.length_c   1.000
_cell.angle_alpha   90.00
_cell.angle_beta   90.00
_cell.angle_gamma   90.00
#
_symmetry.space_group_name_H-M   'P 1'
#
loop_
_entity.id
_entity.type
_entity.pdbx_description
1 polymer ?
#
loop_
_entity_poly.entity_id
_entity_poly.type
_entity_poly.pdbx_seq_one_letter_code
_entity_poly.pdbx_strand_id
1 'polypeptide(L)'
;MTIHSQILNALYSVVQRLPSIHYGEEKFNRWGPITATLNWCEEDYVVTEYCAEIVNSITNLIFIYLSLKGMRNCYKEGHDTVFFISFLGLFAVGVGSFLFHSTLWYSMQLVDELSMIYTTCLMVWASFSHGRSLLYATFCGVVLSSIAGGVSVYYHYLQDPTFHQNAFALLTVGILLRSFFMMEWYVRENDPVSVNRMWKMVTWGVAVFLTGFGLWNLDNAYCSSLRSWRRSVGMPWGMLSEGHGWWHLLTGCGAYYELVYGIYLRYCLDRRQNEYKLVWPSIFSLPSVERWMPGERGEFLEKHANGSVNEKKRV
;
A
#
# COMPACT_ATOMS: atom_id res chain seq x y z
N MET A 1 -14.57 26.99 29.58
CA MET A 1 -14.69 26.36 28.24
C MET A 1 -13.31 26.38 27.61
N THR A 2 -12.70 25.23 27.33
CA THR A 2 -11.30 25.15 26.85
C THR A 2 -11.19 25.56 25.38
N ILE A 3 -10.05 26.10 24.94
CA ILE A 3 -9.79 26.47 23.54
C ILE A 3 -10.11 25.30 22.58
N HIS A 4 -9.79 24.07 23.00
CA HIS A 4 -10.12 22.84 22.28
C HIS A 4 -11.64 22.67 22.01
N SER A 5 -12.48 22.94 23.02
CA SER A 5 -13.94 22.86 22.86
C SER A 5 -14.49 23.93 21.92
N GLN A 6 -13.87 25.12 21.86
CA GLN A 6 -14.28 26.18 20.95
C GLN A 6 -13.92 25.86 19.49
N ILE A 7 -12.74 25.29 19.24
CA ILE A 7 -12.30 24.86 17.90
C ILE A 7 -13.20 23.74 17.37
N LEU A 8 -13.49 22.72 18.19
CA LEU A 8 -14.38 21.63 17.80
C LEU A 8 -15.79 22.13 17.49
N ASN A 9 -16.33 23.01 18.33
CA ASN A 9 -17.65 23.60 18.10
C ASN A 9 -17.68 24.46 16.82
N ALA A 10 -16.62 25.22 16.55
CA ALA A 10 -16.49 26.00 15.33
C ALA A 10 -16.45 25.09 14.09
N LEU A 11 -15.61 24.05 14.10
CA LEU A 11 -15.53 23.07 13.01
C LEU A 11 -16.86 22.35 12.80
N TYR A 12 -17.50 21.90 13.87
CA TYR A 12 -18.81 21.26 13.81
C TYR A 12 -19.87 22.19 13.20
N SER A 13 -19.88 23.47 13.60
CA SER A 13 -20.80 24.47 13.05
C SER A 13 -20.57 24.77 11.57
N VAL A 14 -19.33 24.65 11.08
CA VAL A 14 -19.02 24.81 9.66
C VAL A 14 -19.52 23.60 8.87
N VAL A 15 -19.24 22.38 9.35
CA VAL A 15 -19.64 21.14 8.68
C VAL A 15 -21.17 21.03 8.58
N GLN A 16 -21.90 21.42 9.63
CA GLN A 16 -23.37 21.44 9.64
C GLN A 16 -24.00 22.45 8.66
N ARG A 17 -23.23 23.43 8.16
CA ARG A 17 -23.71 24.38 7.14
C ARG A 17 -23.45 23.90 5.72
N LEU A 18 -22.66 22.85 5.54
CA LEU A 18 -22.42 22.28 4.22
C LEU A 18 -23.65 21.50 3.78
N PRO A 19 -23.98 21.49 2.47
CA PRO A 19 -25.02 20.60 1.96
C PRO A 19 -24.71 19.16 2.36
N SER A 20 -25.63 18.52 3.07
CA SER A 20 -25.54 17.13 3.46
C SER A 20 -26.85 16.42 3.20
N ILE A 21 -26.74 15.11 2.94
CA ILE A 21 -27.89 14.20 2.90
C ILE A 21 -27.84 13.30 4.14
N HIS A 22 -29.01 12.88 4.59
CA HIS A 22 -29.13 11.99 5.75
C HIS A 22 -28.33 10.70 5.54
N TYR A 23 -27.55 10.30 6.54
CA TYR A 23 -26.90 8.99 6.57
C TYR A 23 -27.95 7.93 6.89
N GLY A 24 -28.44 7.22 5.87
CA GLY A 24 -29.61 6.36 5.96
C GLY A 24 -29.43 5.12 6.86
N GLU A 25 -30.50 4.35 6.99
CA GLU A 25 -30.42 3.01 7.57
C GLU A 25 -29.90 2.00 6.55
N GLU A 26 -29.43 0.86 7.06
CA GLU A 26 -29.01 -0.28 6.25
C GLU A 26 -30.16 -0.74 5.34
N LYS A 27 -29.82 -1.04 4.08
CA LYS A 27 -30.80 -1.48 3.07
C LYS A 27 -30.76 -2.99 2.90
N PHE A 28 -31.78 -3.53 2.25
CA PHE A 28 -31.80 -4.94 1.88
C PHE A 28 -30.65 -5.29 0.92
N ASN A 29 -29.88 -6.33 1.24
CA ASN A 29 -28.77 -6.77 0.41
C ASN A 29 -29.23 -7.59 -0.81
N ARG A 30 -28.61 -7.38 -1.97
CA ARG A 30 -28.94 -8.14 -3.21
C ARG A 30 -28.02 -9.32 -3.46
N TRP A 31 -26.89 -9.40 -2.75
CA TRP A 31 -25.88 -10.45 -2.90
C TRP A 31 -26.17 -11.74 -2.10
N GLY A 32 -27.24 -11.75 -1.30
CA GLY A 32 -27.55 -12.89 -0.42
C GLY A 32 -26.85 -12.78 0.93
N PRO A 33 -26.72 -13.90 1.68
CA PRO A 33 -26.27 -13.86 3.07
C PRO A 33 -24.81 -13.40 3.19
N ILE A 34 -24.55 -12.59 4.21
CA ILE A 34 -23.19 -12.25 4.65
C ILE A 34 -22.56 -13.52 5.23
N THR A 35 -21.38 -13.90 4.70
CA THR A 35 -20.68 -15.13 5.12
C THR A 35 -19.29 -14.86 5.68
N ALA A 36 -18.77 -13.64 5.52
CA ALA A 36 -17.48 -13.22 6.05
C ALA A 36 -17.38 -13.42 7.57
N THR A 37 -16.15 -13.64 8.04
CA THR A 37 -15.87 -13.86 9.47
C THR A 37 -15.76 -12.55 10.25
N LEU A 38 -15.65 -11.44 9.54
CA LEU A 38 -15.53 -10.09 10.09
C LEU A 38 -16.31 -9.07 9.23
N ASN A 39 -16.70 -7.98 9.88
CA ASN A 39 -17.39 -6.85 9.29
C ASN A 39 -16.77 -5.56 9.88
N TRP A 40 -16.53 -4.54 9.06
CA TRP A 40 -15.81 -3.35 9.48
C TRP A 40 -16.76 -2.27 10.01
N CYS A 41 -16.20 -1.09 10.30
CA CYS A 41 -16.98 -0.03 10.94
C CYS A 41 -17.90 0.72 9.99
N GLU A 42 -17.71 0.65 8.67
CA GLU A 42 -18.69 1.21 7.73
C GLU A 42 -20.04 0.48 7.92
N GLU A 43 -21.17 1.17 7.72
CA GLU A 43 -22.50 0.55 7.90
C GLU A 43 -22.99 -0.05 6.56
N ASP A 44 -23.52 -1.27 6.62
CA ASP A 44 -23.76 -2.08 5.43
C ASP A 44 -24.93 -1.58 4.57
N TYR A 45 -24.72 -1.48 3.27
CA TYR A 45 -25.72 -1.17 2.25
C TYR A 45 -26.46 0.17 2.48
N VAL A 46 -25.95 1.07 3.33
CA VAL A 46 -26.59 2.37 3.64
C VAL A 46 -26.75 3.22 2.39
N VAL A 47 -25.76 3.21 1.50
CA VAL A 47 -25.79 4.03 0.28
C VAL A 47 -26.55 3.33 -0.84
N THR A 48 -26.40 2.02 -1.00
CA THR A 48 -27.01 1.26 -2.12
C THR A 48 -27.20 -0.22 -1.74
N GLU A 49 -28.19 -0.89 -2.36
CA GLU A 49 -28.47 -2.31 -2.16
C GLU A 49 -27.41 -3.26 -2.80
N TYR A 50 -26.48 -2.70 -3.56
CA TYR A 50 -25.52 -3.44 -4.40
C TYR A 50 -24.08 -3.45 -3.85
N CYS A 51 -23.78 -2.70 -2.79
CA CYS A 51 -22.43 -2.57 -2.24
C CYS A 51 -22.55 -2.34 -0.74
N ALA A 52 -22.03 -3.27 0.06
CA ALA A 52 -22.16 -3.23 1.52
C ALA A 52 -21.45 -2.01 2.10
N GLU A 53 -20.14 -1.93 1.92
CA GLU A 53 -19.32 -0.85 2.45
C GLU A 53 -18.80 -0.02 1.27
N ILE A 54 -19.51 1.04 0.88
CA ILE A 54 -19.25 1.77 -0.38
C ILE A 54 -17.90 2.49 -0.35
N VAL A 55 -17.52 3.10 0.78
CA VAL A 55 -16.27 3.83 0.91
C VAL A 55 -15.11 2.85 0.94
N ASN A 56 -15.21 1.79 1.73
CA ASN A 56 -14.22 0.72 1.78
C ASN A 56 -14.07 0.05 0.40
N SER A 57 -15.16 -0.13 -0.35
CA SER A 57 -15.12 -0.69 -1.70
C SER A 57 -14.43 0.26 -2.69
N ILE A 58 -14.90 1.50 -2.86
CA ILE A 58 -14.38 2.40 -3.91
C ILE A 58 -12.95 2.85 -3.64
N THR A 59 -12.54 2.93 -2.37
CA THR A 59 -11.16 3.30 -2.02
C THR A 59 -10.16 2.26 -2.53
N ASN A 60 -10.56 1.00 -2.72
CA ASN A 60 -9.72 -0.04 -3.33
C ASN A 60 -9.40 0.17 -4.82
N LEU A 61 -10.09 1.09 -5.51
CA LEU A 61 -9.73 1.49 -6.87
C LEU A 61 -8.30 2.06 -6.96
N ILE A 62 -7.75 2.56 -5.84
CA ILE A 62 -6.35 3.01 -5.78
C ILE A 62 -5.37 1.86 -6.00
N PHE A 63 -5.60 0.68 -5.41
CA PHE A 63 -4.75 -0.49 -5.57
C PHE A 63 -4.77 -0.94 -7.03
N ILE A 64 -5.96 -0.99 -7.62
CA ILE A 64 -6.17 -1.34 -9.03
C ILE A 64 -5.46 -0.34 -9.95
N TYR A 65 -5.61 0.96 -9.71
CA TYR A 65 -4.93 1.99 -10.50
C TYR A 65 -3.40 1.89 -10.39
N LEU A 66 -2.87 1.82 -9.17
CA LEU A 66 -1.43 1.80 -8.92
C LEU A 66 -0.76 0.53 -9.44
N SER A 67 -1.42 -0.62 -9.32
CA SER A 67 -0.95 -1.88 -9.90
C SER A 67 -0.91 -1.84 -11.42
N LEU A 68 -1.94 -1.29 -12.08
CA LEU A 68 -1.95 -1.09 -13.54
C LEU A 68 -0.84 -0.12 -13.98
N LYS A 69 -0.62 0.98 -13.25
CA LYS A 69 0.49 1.92 -13.48
C LYS A 69 1.84 1.20 -13.36
N GLY A 70 2.02 0.39 -12.32
CA GLY A 70 3.24 -0.37 -12.05
C GLY A 70 3.52 -1.43 -13.11
N MET A 71 2.51 -2.21 -13.52
CA MET A 71 2.61 -3.19 -14.60
C MET A 71 2.99 -2.53 -15.92
N ARG A 72 2.35 -1.39 -16.26
CA ARG A 72 2.70 -0.61 -17.47
C ARG A 72 4.15 -0.13 -17.42
N ASN A 73 4.62 0.35 -16.27
CA ASN A 73 6.01 0.78 -16.09
C ASN A 73 6.98 -0.41 -16.25
N CYS A 74 6.69 -1.55 -15.63
CA CYS A 74 7.48 -2.78 -15.79
C CYS A 74 7.59 -3.22 -17.25
N TYR A 75 6.47 -3.22 -17.99
CA TYR A 75 6.46 -3.58 -19.40
C TYR A 75 7.23 -2.57 -20.26
N LYS A 76 6.91 -1.27 -20.14
CA LYS A 76 7.50 -0.20 -20.95
C LYS A 76 9.01 -0.08 -20.73
N GLU A 77 9.44 -0.16 -19.47
CA GLU A 77 10.83 0.02 -19.08
C GLU A 77 11.59 -1.30 -18.99
N GLY A 78 10.95 -2.44 -19.32
CA GLY A 78 11.55 -3.78 -19.32
C GLY A 78 12.22 -4.16 -18.00
N HIS A 79 11.50 -3.96 -16.90
CA HIS A 79 11.91 -4.41 -15.57
C HIS A 79 11.77 -5.94 -15.44
N ASP A 80 12.47 -6.52 -14.47
CA ASP A 80 12.41 -7.96 -14.19
C ASP A 80 10.96 -8.42 -14.00
N THR A 81 10.60 -9.55 -14.63
CA THR A 81 9.23 -10.11 -14.63
C THR A 81 8.66 -10.28 -13.22
N VAL A 82 9.51 -10.53 -12.22
CA VAL A 82 9.07 -10.68 -10.83
C VAL A 82 8.31 -9.44 -10.33
N PHE A 83 8.71 -8.23 -10.71
CA PHE A 83 8.00 -7.01 -10.31
C PHE A 83 6.66 -6.84 -11.03
N PHE A 84 6.57 -7.27 -12.29
CA PHE A 84 5.30 -7.30 -13.00
C PHE A 84 4.31 -8.26 -12.30
N ILE A 85 4.78 -9.44 -11.91
CA ILE A 85 3.96 -10.42 -11.17
C ILE A 85 3.60 -9.87 -9.78
N SER A 86 4.50 -9.17 -9.09
CA SER A 86 4.18 -8.54 -7.80
C SER A 86 3.12 -7.44 -7.93
N PHE A 87 3.13 -6.63 -9.01
CA PHE A 87 2.04 -5.70 -9.28
C PHE A 87 0.74 -6.41 -9.64
N LEU A 88 0.79 -7.57 -10.30
CA LEU A 88 -0.40 -8.40 -10.52
C LEU A 88 -0.95 -8.96 -9.19
N GLY A 89 -0.07 -9.30 -8.25
CA GLY A 89 -0.46 -9.64 -6.88
C GLY A 89 -1.17 -8.48 -6.17
N LEU A 90 -0.62 -7.27 -6.25
CA LEU A 90 -1.25 -6.06 -5.72
C LEU A 90 -2.60 -5.74 -6.40
N PHE A 91 -2.73 -6.03 -7.70
CA PHE A 91 -4.00 -5.94 -8.42
C PHE A 91 -5.03 -6.93 -7.86
N ALA A 92 -4.62 -8.16 -7.57
CA ALA A 92 -5.48 -9.17 -6.95
C ALA A 92 -5.95 -8.76 -5.56
N VAL A 93 -5.08 -8.14 -4.73
CA VAL A 93 -5.47 -7.52 -3.45
C VAL A 93 -6.57 -6.48 -3.67
N GLY A 94 -6.36 -5.52 -4.57
CA GLY A 94 -7.34 -4.47 -4.83
C GLY A 94 -8.69 -4.97 -5.34
N VAL A 95 -8.69 -5.96 -6.24
CA VAL A 95 -9.92 -6.59 -6.74
C VAL A 95 -10.60 -7.43 -5.66
N GLY A 96 -9.83 -8.23 -4.93
CA GLY A 96 -10.33 -9.06 -3.83
C GLY A 96 -11.00 -8.20 -2.76
N SER A 97 -10.31 -7.15 -2.31
CA SER A 97 -10.81 -6.22 -1.31
C SER A 97 -12.05 -5.47 -1.80
N PHE A 98 -12.04 -4.95 -3.04
CA PHE A 98 -13.23 -4.32 -3.64
C PHE A 98 -14.45 -5.26 -3.60
N LEU A 99 -14.28 -6.52 -4.01
CA LEU A 99 -15.36 -7.49 -4.04
C LEU A 99 -15.79 -7.93 -2.64
N PHE A 100 -14.84 -8.06 -1.71
CA PHE A 100 -15.11 -8.36 -0.31
C PHE A 100 -15.97 -7.27 0.32
N HIS A 101 -15.55 -6.01 0.28
CA HIS A 101 -16.30 -4.90 0.85
C HIS A 101 -17.63 -4.64 0.12
N SER A 102 -17.76 -5.06 -1.14
CA SER A 102 -19.03 -4.94 -1.86
C SER A 102 -20.06 -6.01 -1.46
N THR A 103 -19.61 -7.20 -1.06
CA THR A 103 -20.48 -8.39 -0.89
C THR A 103 -20.52 -8.96 0.52
N LEU A 104 -19.44 -8.78 1.30
CA LEU A 104 -19.15 -9.43 2.58
C LEU A 104 -19.20 -10.98 2.49
N TRP A 105 -18.71 -11.52 1.38
CA TRP A 105 -18.55 -12.95 1.19
C TRP A 105 -17.19 -13.44 1.70
N TYR A 106 -17.21 -14.57 2.42
CA TYR A 106 -16.00 -15.22 2.92
C TYR A 106 -15.03 -15.62 1.80
N SER A 107 -15.55 -16.03 0.64
CA SER A 107 -14.70 -16.35 -0.51
C SER A 107 -13.91 -15.14 -1.00
N MET A 108 -14.51 -13.94 -1.01
CA MET A 108 -13.84 -12.71 -1.42
C MET A 108 -12.93 -12.18 -0.32
N GLN A 109 -13.29 -12.35 0.96
CA GLN A 109 -12.41 -12.10 2.10
C GLN A 109 -11.10 -12.90 1.96
N LEU A 110 -11.18 -14.18 1.61
CA LEU A 110 -9.99 -15.00 1.37
C LEU A 110 -9.16 -14.50 0.19
N VAL A 111 -9.78 -13.99 -0.89
CA VAL A 111 -9.04 -13.42 -2.03
C VAL A 111 -8.31 -12.14 -1.60
N ASP A 112 -8.98 -11.25 -0.87
CA ASP A 112 -8.37 -10.05 -0.30
C ASP A 112 -7.15 -10.41 0.57
N GLU A 113 -7.39 -11.13 1.66
CA GLU A 113 -6.38 -11.37 2.69
C GLU A 113 -5.25 -12.30 2.21
N LEU A 114 -5.56 -13.42 1.54
CA LEU A 114 -4.51 -14.38 1.15
C LEU A 114 -3.65 -13.87 -0.02
N SER A 115 -4.19 -13.03 -0.90
CA SER A 115 -3.38 -12.43 -1.97
C SER A 115 -2.28 -11.52 -1.43
N MET A 116 -2.49 -10.89 -0.26
CA MET A 116 -1.44 -10.13 0.45
C MET A 116 -0.29 -11.04 0.89
N ILE A 117 -0.59 -12.23 1.45
CA ILE A 117 0.42 -13.21 1.86
C ILE A 117 1.20 -13.72 0.65
N TYR A 118 0.52 -14.07 -0.43
CA TYR A 118 1.16 -14.61 -1.63
C TYR A 118 2.10 -13.59 -2.28
N THR A 119 1.65 -12.34 -2.40
CA THR A 119 2.45 -11.25 -2.98
C THR A 119 3.67 -10.95 -2.12
N THR A 120 3.52 -10.99 -0.80
CA THR A 120 4.65 -10.78 0.13
C THR A 120 5.66 -11.92 0.06
N CYS A 121 5.20 -13.18 0.04
CA CYS A 121 6.07 -14.35 -0.16
C CYS A 121 6.83 -14.27 -1.49
N LEU A 122 6.18 -13.81 -2.57
CA LEU A 122 6.85 -13.59 -3.86
C LEU A 122 7.97 -12.54 -3.75
N MET A 123 7.73 -11.44 -3.03
CA MET A 123 8.74 -10.39 -2.82
C MET A 123 9.88 -10.85 -1.90
N VAL A 124 9.59 -11.65 -0.88
CA VAL A 124 10.61 -12.32 -0.05
C VAL A 124 11.47 -13.22 -0.93
N TRP A 125 10.86 -14.06 -1.76
CA TRP A 125 11.56 -14.92 -2.71
C TRP A 125 12.45 -14.09 -3.66
N ALA A 126 11.91 -13.02 -4.22
CA ALA A 126 12.62 -12.14 -5.15
C ALA A 126 13.89 -11.54 -4.52
N SER A 127 13.82 -11.16 -3.25
CA SER A 127 14.94 -10.55 -2.53
C SER A 127 15.98 -11.57 -2.06
N PHE A 128 15.56 -12.72 -1.52
CA PHE A 128 16.47 -13.75 -1.03
C PHE A 128 17.14 -14.54 -2.15
N SER A 129 16.45 -14.75 -3.27
CA SER A 129 16.99 -15.48 -4.42
C SER A 129 17.89 -14.63 -5.32
N HIS A 130 17.96 -13.33 -5.09
CA HIS A 130 18.76 -12.41 -5.90
C HIS A 130 20.25 -12.78 -5.90
N GLY A 131 20.84 -12.99 -7.09
CA GLY A 131 22.25 -13.36 -7.24
C GLY A 131 22.62 -14.74 -6.68
N ARG A 132 21.64 -15.61 -6.41
CA ARG A 132 21.85 -16.97 -5.90
C ARG A 132 21.71 -18.03 -6.99
N SER A 133 22.20 -19.24 -6.72
CA SER A 133 22.07 -20.36 -7.65
C SER A 133 20.60 -20.76 -7.84
N LEU A 134 20.29 -21.37 -9.00
CA LEU A 134 18.94 -21.88 -9.28
C LEU A 134 18.46 -22.85 -8.20
N LEU A 135 19.35 -23.71 -7.68
CA LEU A 135 19.01 -24.64 -6.60
C LEU A 135 18.56 -23.91 -5.33
N TYR A 136 19.27 -22.85 -4.92
CA TYR A 136 18.90 -22.05 -3.75
C TYR A 136 17.57 -21.31 -4.00
N ALA A 137 17.41 -20.70 -5.17
CA ALA A 137 16.20 -19.98 -5.54
C ALA A 137 14.97 -20.91 -5.55
N THR A 138 15.10 -22.12 -6.09
CA THR A 138 14.04 -23.14 -6.08
C THR A 138 13.73 -23.61 -4.66
N PHE A 139 14.75 -23.88 -3.84
CA PHE A 139 14.56 -24.25 -2.44
C PHE A 139 13.81 -23.16 -1.67
N CYS A 140 14.23 -21.90 -1.81
CA CYS A 140 13.57 -20.75 -1.21
C CYS A 140 12.11 -20.63 -1.67
N GLY A 141 11.85 -20.83 -2.96
CA GLY A 141 10.51 -20.83 -3.54
C GLY A 141 9.60 -21.92 -2.97
N VAL A 142 10.12 -23.15 -2.82
CA VAL A 142 9.37 -24.27 -2.21
C VAL A 142 9.03 -23.98 -0.75
N VAL A 143 9.99 -23.45 0.02
CA VAL A 143 9.76 -23.09 1.43
C VAL A 143 8.69 -22.00 1.54
N LEU A 144 8.79 -20.93 0.75
CA LEU A 144 7.82 -19.82 0.81
C LEU A 144 6.44 -20.23 0.29
N SER A 145 6.36 -21.10 -0.71
CA SER A 145 5.10 -21.69 -1.16
C SER A 145 4.46 -22.57 -0.08
N SER A 146 5.28 -23.32 0.66
CA SER A 146 4.81 -24.12 1.79
C SER A 146 4.30 -23.24 2.93
N ILE A 147 4.98 -22.12 3.23
CA ILE A 147 4.52 -21.13 4.20
C ILE A 147 3.19 -20.52 3.77
N ALA A 148 3.08 -20.06 2.52
CA ALA A 148 1.85 -19.50 1.97
C ALA A 148 0.68 -20.49 2.02
N GLY A 149 0.90 -21.74 1.60
CA GLY A 149 -0.10 -22.81 1.66
C GLY A 149 -0.49 -23.15 3.11
N GLY A 150 0.49 -23.23 4.02
CA GLY A 150 0.26 -23.48 5.44
C GLY A 150 -0.56 -22.39 6.12
N VAL A 151 -0.20 -21.12 5.88
CA VAL A 151 -0.99 -19.96 6.34
C VAL A 151 -2.41 -20.04 5.79
N SER A 152 -2.59 -20.37 4.52
CA SER A 152 -3.92 -20.43 3.89
C SER A 152 -4.81 -21.52 4.48
N VAL A 153 -4.27 -22.74 4.62
CA VAL A 153 -5.02 -23.87 5.19
C VAL A 153 -5.34 -23.62 6.66
N TYR A 154 -4.37 -23.15 7.44
CA TYR A 154 -4.58 -22.89 8.86
C TYR A 154 -5.52 -21.70 9.08
N TYR A 155 -5.40 -20.64 8.28
CA TYR A 155 -6.31 -19.50 8.35
C TYR A 155 -7.74 -19.90 7.99
N HIS A 156 -7.92 -20.73 6.95
CA HIS A 156 -9.23 -21.24 6.57
C HIS A 156 -9.86 -22.10 7.67
N TYR A 157 -9.05 -22.88 8.40
CA TYR A 157 -9.50 -23.69 9.53
C TYR A 157 -9.84 -22.85 10.77
N LEU A 158 -8.99 -21.88 11.11
CA LEU A 158 -9.11 -21.08 12.33
C LEU A 158 -10.17 -19.96 12.20
N GLN A 159 -10.29 -19.38 11.00
CA GLN A 159 -11.20 -18.27 10.67
C GLN A 159 -11.01 -17.00 11.53
N ASP A 160 -9.86 -16.87 12.20
CA ASP A 160 -9.49 -15.72 13.03
C ASP A 160 -8.58 -14.76 12.25
N PRO A 161 -9.06 -13.55 11.89
CA PRO A 161 -8.29 -12.60 11.09
C PRO A 161 -7.01 -12.12 11.78
N THR A 162 -6.91 -12.21 13.11
CA THR A 162 -5.69 -11.80 13.82
C THR A 162 -4.50 -12.70 13.47
N PHE A 163 -4.73 -13.99 13.17
CA PHE A 163 -3.69 -14.89 12.69
C PHE A 163 -3.11 -14.42 11.35
N HIS A 164 -3.98 -14.09 10.40
CA HIS A 164 -3.58 -13.55 9.10
C HIS A 164 -2.80 -12.24 9.26
N GLN A 165 -3.32 -11.30 10.04
CA GLN A 165 -2.70 -9.99 10.28
C GLN A 165 -1.27 -10.14 10.82
N ASN A 166 -1.08 -11.02 11.80
CA ASN A 166 0.23 -11.29 12.39
C ASN A 166 1.20 -11.92 11.37
N ALA A 167 0.73 -12.90 10.60
CA ALA A 167 1.54 -13.54 9.56
C ALA A 167 1.98 -12.54 8.49
N PHE A 168 1.04 -11.71 8.01
CA PHE A 168 1.32 -10.66 7.04
C PHE A 168 2.29 -9.61 7.58
N ALA A 169 2.11 -9.16 8.83
CA ALA A 169 2.99 -8.18 9.46
C ALA A 169 4.43 -8.71 9.61
N LEU A 170 4.59 -9.96 10.05
CA LEU A 170 5.92 -10.58 10.20
C LEU A 170 6.65 -10.72 8.85
N LEU A 171 5.94 -11.17 7.81
CA LEU A 171 6.51 -11.27 6.46
C LEU A 171 6.92 -9.89 5.92
N THR A 172 6.04 -8.89 6.07
CA THR A 172 6.25 -7.52 5.58
C THR A 172 7.42 -6.85 6.29
N VAL A 173 7.49 -6.91 7.63
CA VAL A 173 8.62 -6.39 8.40
C VAL A 173 9.91 -7.12 8.02
N GLY A 174 9.85 -8.44 7.83
CA GLY A 174 11.00 -9.23 7.42
C GLY A 174 11.60 -8.79 6.07
N ILE A 175 10.76 -8.63 5.03
CA ILE A 175 11.23 -8.18 3.72
C ILE A 175 11.71 -6.72 3.74
N LEU A 176 11.08 -5.87 4.55
CA LEU A 176 11.47 -4.47 4.67
C LEU A 176 12.85 -4.34 5.33
N LEU A 177 13.08 -5.00 6.47
CA LEU A 177 14.37 -5.02 7.15
C LEU A 177 15.47 -5.63 6.27
N ARG A 178 15.15 -6.73 5.55
CA ARG A 178 16.04 -7.34 4.58
C ARG A 178 16.45 -6.36 3.49
N SER A 179 15.51 -5.59 2.97
CA SER A 179 15.74 -4.60 1.91
C SER A 179 16.58 -3.43 2.43
N PHE A 180 16.35 -2.97 3.66
CA PHE A 180 17.19 -1.95 4.30
C PHE A 180 18.63 -2.42 4.46
N PHE A 181 18.80 -3.66 4.93
CA PHE A 181 20.12 -4.27 5.00
C PHE A 181 20.79 -4.35 3.61
N MET A 182 20.06 -4.75 2.56
CA MET A 182 20.64 -4.80 1.20
C MET A 182 21.14 -3.43 0.74
N MET A 183 20.28 -2.42 0.89
CA MET A 183 20.58 -1.05 0.50
C MET A 183 21.80 -0.51 1.26
N GLU A 184 21.82 -0.65 2.58
CA GLU A 184 22.89 -0.13 3.43
C GLU A 184 24.20 -0.89 3.24
N TRP A 185 24.15 -2.22 3.23
CA TRP A 185 25.36 -3.04 3.24
C TRP A 185 26.03 -3.13 1.87
N TYR A 186 25.26 -3.26 0.79
CA TYR A 186 25.83 -3.53 -0.54
C TYR A 186 25.89 -2.29 -1.45
N VAL A 187 25.01 -1.29 -1.23
CA VAL A 187 24.91 -0.13 -2.13
C VAL A 187 25.60 1.11 -1.57
N ARG A 188 25.52 1.37 -0.25
CA ARG A 188 25.96 2.67 0.35
C ARG A 188 27.40 3.05 0.04
N GLU A 189 28.34 2.11 0.12
CA GLU A 189 29.76 2.38 -0.13
C GLU A 189 29.99 2.88 -1.56
N ASN A 190 29.28 2.32 -2.53
CA ASN A 190 29.47 2.61 -3.95
C ASN A 190 28.60 3.77 -4.45
N ASP A 191 27.40 3.94 -3.88
CA ASP A 191 26.42 4.92 -4.34
C ASP A 191 25.60 5.53 -3.17
N PRO A 192 26.23 6.38 -2.36
CA PRO A 192 25.56 7.01 -1.22
C PRO A 192 24.44 7.96 -1.66
N VAL A 193 24.49 8.49 -2.88
CA VAL A 193 23.47 9.39 -3.42
C VAL A 193 22.16 8.62 -3.65
N SER A 194 22.21 7.47 -4.32
CA SER A 194 21.03 6.64 -4.54
C SER A 194 20.48 6.10 -3.22
N VAL A 195 21.33 5.70 -2.27
CA VAL A 195 20.89 5.28 -0.93
C VAL A 195 20.15 6.39 -0.18
N ASN A 196 20.69 7.62 -0.16
CA ASN A 196 20.02 8.74 0.49
C ASN A 196 18.68 9.08 -0.18
N ARG A 197 18.57 8.92 -1.51
CA ARG A 197 17.30 9.06 -2.23
C ARG A 197 16.31 7.95 -1.88
N MET A 198 16.76 6.70 -1.81
CA MET A 198 15.93 5.57 -1.41
C MET A 198 15.43 5.72 0.03
N TRP A 199 16.27 6.16 0.98
CA TRP A 199 15.80 6.45 2.34
C TRP A 199 14.69 7.48 2.38
N LYS A 200 14.79 8.59 1.63
CA LYS A 200 13.70 9.57 1.55
C LYS A 200 12.39 8.94 1.07
N MET A 201 12.47 8.07 0.06
CA MET A 201 11.31 7.39 -0.52
C MET A 201 10.72 6.35 0.43
N VAL A 202 11.58 5.55 1.06
CA VAL A 202 11.21 4.54 2.05
C VAL A 202 10.58 5.19 3.28
N THR A 203 11.20 6.23 3.85
CA THR A 203 10.66 6.93 5.03
C THR A 203 9.28 7.50 4.72
N TRP A 204 9.09 8.08 3.53
CA TRP A 204 7.77 8.57 3.11
C TRP A 204 6.76 7.42 2.93
N GLY A 205 7.11 6.36 2.21
CA GLY A 205 6.25 5.21 1.99
C GLY A 205 5.82 4.51 3.30
N VAL A 206 6.78 4.31 4.22
CA VAL A 206 6.51 3.75 5.56
C VAL A 206 5.63 4.70 6.38
N ALA A 207 5.88 6.00 6.37
CA ALA A 207 5.05 6.96 7.09
C ALA A 207 3.60 6.97 6.57
N VAL A 208 3.41 6.93 5.25
CA VAL A 208 2.10 6.82 4.61
C VAL A 208 1.41 5.51 5.04
N PHE A 209 2.10 4.38 4.95
CA PHE A 209 1.56 3.07 5.35
C PHE A 209 1.15 3.04 6.83
N LEU A 210 2.03 3.48 7.73
CA LEU A 210 1.77 3.51 9.17
C LEU A 210 0.66 4.49 9.55
N THR A 211 0.50 5.59 8.81
CA THR A 211 -0.63 6.51 8.98
C THR A 211 -1.94 5.80 8.64
N GLY A 212 -1.97 5.06 7.53
CA GLY A 212 -3.10 4.19 7.19
C GLY A 212 -3.40 3.21 8.32
N PHE A 213 -2.37 2.49 8.81
CA PHE A 213 -2.51 1.53 9.91
C PHE A 213 -3.09 2.17 11.18
N GLY A 214 -2.64 3.38 11.52
CA GLY A 214 -3.17 4.15 12.63
C GLY A 214 -4.66 4.48 12.45
N LEU A 215 -5.06 4.98 11.28
CA LEU A 215 -6.46 5.30 10.99
C LEU A 215 -7.36 4.08 11.03
N TRP A 216 -6.90 2.94 10.51
CA TRP A 216 -7.61 1.66 10.61
C TRP A 216 -7.83 1.23 12.06
N ASN A 217 -6.80 1.31 12.91
CA ASN A 217 -6.95 0.96 14.33
C ASN A 217 -7.91 1.90 15.07
N LEU A 218 -7.87 3.21 14.75
CA LEU A 218 -8.82 4.17 15.32
C LEU A 218 -10.26 3.87 14.90
N ASP A 219 -10.47 3.47 13.65
CA ASP A 219 -11.78 3.07 13.11
C ASP A 219 -12.36 1.87 13.88
N ASN A 220 -11.52 0.85 14.14
CA ASN A 220 -11.90 -0.31 14.94
C ASN A 220 -12.17 0.05 16.41
N ALA A 221 -11.30 0.85 17.04
CA ALA A 221 -11.37 1.15 18.46
C ALA A 221 -12.54 2.09 18.83
N TYR A 222 -12.89 3.03 17.95
CA TYR A 222 -13.89 4.07 18.22
C TYR A 222 -15.14 3.92 17.35
N CYS A 223 -15.42 2.72 16.82
CA CYS A 223 -16.42 2.54 15.79
C CYS A 223 -17.81 3.08 16.14
N SER A 224 -18.31 2.80 17.35
CA SER A 224 -19.63 3.29 17.80
C SER A 224 -19.72 4.82 17.82
N SER A 225 -18.64 5.49 18.22
CA SER A 225 -18.56 6.95 18.26
C SER A 225 -18.47 7.53 16.84
N LEU A 226 -17.71 6.88 15.95
CA LEU A 226 -17.58 7.29 14.55
C LEU A 226 -18.89 7.12 13.79
N ARG A 227 -19.62 6.01 13.95
CA ARG A 227 -20.96 5.80 13.36
C ARG A 227 -21.96 6.86 13.83
N SER A 228 -21.99 7.16 15.14
CA SER A 228 -22.85 8.23 15.68
C SER A 228 -22.50 9.59 15.07
N TRP A 229 -21.21 9.88 14.92
CA TRP A 229 -20.75 11.11 14.27
C TRP A 229 -21.17 11.19 12.80
N ARG A 230 -20.99 10.10 12.02
CA ARG A 230 -21.41 10.00 10.61
C ARG A 230 -22.89 10.33 10.44
N ARG A 231 -23.74 9.77 11.30
CA ARG A 231 -25.18 10.02 11.32
C ARG A 231 -25.54 11.46 11.69
N SER A 232 -24.81 12.08 12.60
CA SER A 232 -25.02 13.49 12.97
C SER A 232 -24.61 14.49 11.88
N VAL A 233 -23.59 14.15 11.09
CA VAL A 233 -23.01 15.02 10.06
C VAL A 233 -23.69 14.83 8.70
N GLY A 234 -24.09 13.60 8.37
CA GLY A 234 -24.64 13.24 7.07
C GLY A 234 -23.57 13.07 5.98
N MET A 235 -23.98 12.58 4.81
CA MET A 235 -23.09 12.37 3.67
C MET A 235 -22.96 13.64 2.81
N PRO A 236 -21.82 13.85 2.12
CA PRO A 236 -20.64 12.98 2.09
C PRO A 236 -19.66 13.21 3.25
N TRP A 237 -19.84 14.26 4.07
CA TRP A 237 -18.84 14.68 5.04
C TRP A 237 -18.59 13.66 6.16
N GLY A 238 -19.63 12.94 6.58
CA GLY A 238 -19.52 11.82 7.51
C GLY A 238 -18.59 10.72 6.99
N MET A 239 -18.56 10.47 5.67
CA MET A 239 -17.71 9.44 5.07
C MET A 239 -16.20 9.73 5.24
N LEU A 240 -15.82 10.97 5.59
CA LEU A 240 -14.42 11.29 5.87
C LEU A 240 -13.91 10.62 7.14
N SER A 241 -14.79 10.13 8.03
CA SER A 241 -14.39 9.37 9.21
C SER A 241 -14.34 7.86 8.98
N GLU A 242 -14.47 7.37 7.74
CA GLU A 242 -14.24 5.97 7.39
C GLU A 242 -12.73 5.68 7.40
N GLY A 243 -12.19 5.38 8.59
CA GLY A 243 -10.74 5.19 8.76
C GLY A 243 -10.22 3.95 8.02
N HIS A 244 -11.07 2.94 7.84
CA HIS A 244 -10.78 1.78 7.00
C HIS A 244 -10.63 2.15 5.51
N GLY A 245 -11.46 3.07 4.99
CA GLY A 245 -11.31 3.60 3.64
C GLY A 245 -10.00 4.37 3.43
N TRP A 246 -9.59 5.17 4.42
CA TRP A 246 -8.27 5.83 4.39
C TRP A 246 -7.11 4.83 4.44
N TRP A 247 -7.29 3.72 5.16
CA TRP A 247 -6.32 2.63 5.17
C TRP A 247 -6.05 2.09 3.78
N HIS A 248 -7.08 1.84 2.96
CA HIS A 248 -6.88 1.40 1.56
C HIS A 248 -6.09 2.41 0.74
N LEU A 249 -6.45 3.69 0.81
CA LEU A 249 -5.78 4.77 0.08
C LEU A 249 -4.29 4.85 0.43
N LEU A 250 -3.98 4.82 1.72
CA LEU A 250 -2.63 5.03 2.23
C LEU A 250 -1.77 3.76 2.09
N THR A 251 -2.28 2.58 2.43
CA THR A 251 -1.51 1.34 2.29
C THR A 251 -1.32 0.92 0.84
N GLY A 252 -2.28 1.18 -0.04
CA GLY A 252 -2.10 1.00 -1.49
C GLY A 252 -0.99 1.88 -2.04
N CYS A 253 -0.91 3.13 -1.60
CA CYS A 253 0.23 4.00 -1.90
C CYS A 253 1.53 3.43 -1.30
N GLY A 254 1.53 3.03 -0.03
CA GLY A 254 2.71 2.45 0.63
C GLY A 254 3.27 1.23 -0.09
N ALA A 255 2.40 0.28 -0.46
CA ALA A 255 2.76 -0.92 -1.22
C ALA A 255 3.31 -0.58 -2.62
N TYR A 256 2.72 0.40 -3.30
CA TYR A 256 3.25 0.90 -4.56
C TYR A 256 4.67 1.45 -4.41
N TYR A 257 4.90 2.26 -3.36
CA TYR A 257 6.22 2.79 -3.03
C TYR A 257 7.24 1.70 -2.72
N GLU A 258 6.84 0.65 -2.00
CA GLU A 258 7.68 -0.50 -1.70
C GLU A 258 8.10 -1.25 -2.97
N LEU A 259 7.17 -1.50 -3.90
CA LEU A 259 7.49 -2.18 -5.16
C LEU A 259 8.41 -1.35 -6.04
N VAL A 260 8.17 -0.04 -6.17
CA VAL A 260 9.05 0.87 -6.92
C VAL A 260 10.44 0.98 -6.26
N TYR A 261 10.48 1.00 -4.92
CA TYR A 261 11.73 0.89 -4.16
C TYR A 261 12.48 -0.40 -4.48
N GLY A 262 11.79 -1.54 -4.47
CA GLY A 262 12.37 -2.83 -4.82
C GLY A 262 12.98 -2.86 -6.22
N ILE A 263 12.30 -2.26 -7.21
CA ILE A 263 12.81 -2.13 -8.58
C ILE A 263 14.10 -1.30 -8.60
N TYR A 264 14.10 -0.13 -7.96
CA TYR A 264 15.28 0.74 -7.98
C TYR A 264 16.45 0.12 -7.20
N LEU A 265 16.17 -0.52 -6.07
CA LEU A 265 17.14 -1.27 -5.29
C LEU A 265 17.77 -2.40 -6.11
N ARG A 266 16.98 -3.13 -6.92
CA ARG A 266 17.49 -4.18 -7.83
C ARG A 266 18.53 -3.62 -8.78
N TYR A 267 18.23 -2.53 -9.49
CA TYR A 267 19.21 -1.92 -10.39
C TYR A 267 20.44 -1.37 -9.68
N CYS A 268 20.28 -0.89 -8.43
CA CYS A 268 21.43 -0.45 -7.65
C CYS A 268 22.35 -1.63 -7.25
N LEU A 269 21.76 -2.76 -6.87
CA LEU A 269 22.49 -3.99 -6.54
C LEU A 269 23.22 -4.56 -7.78
N ASP A 270 22.59 -4.48 -8.94
CA ASP A 270 23.16 -4.93 -10.21
C ASP A 270 24.17 -3.95 -10.83
N ARG A 271 24.40 -2.79 -10.18
CA ARG A 271 25.26 -1.70 -10.67
C ARG A 271 24.82 -1.12 -12.02
N ARG A 272 23.50 -1.06 -12.25
CA ARG A 272 22.84 -0.59 -13.48
C ARG A 272 22.19 0.79 -13.34
N GLN A 273 22.64 1.61 -12.39
CA GLN A 273 22.16 3.00 -12.21
C GLN A 273 22.55 3.92 -13.38
N ASN A 274 23.48 3.48 -14.23
CA ASN A 274 23.81 4.12 -15.49
C ASN A 274 22.76 3.91 -16.59
N GLU A 275 21.93 2.86 -16.47
CA GLU A 275 20.87 2.52 -17.42
C GLU A 275 19.50 3.02 -16.95
N TYR A 276 19.28 3.08 -15.63
CA TYR A 276 18.00 3.48 -15.04
C TYR A 276 18.15 4.59 -14.00
N LYS A 277 17.08 5.36 -13.84
CA LYS A 277 16.94 6.43 -12.85
C LYS A 277 15.63 6.27 -12.07
N LEU A 278 15.65 6.70 -10.82
CA LEU A 278 14.44 6.94 -10.05
C LEU A 278 13.88 8.33 -10.43
N VAL A 279 12.66 8.38 -10.94
CA VAL A 279 11.90 9.60 -11.23
C VAL A 279 10.92 9.84 -10.10
N TRP A 280 11.26 10.80 -9.22
CA TRP A 280 10.43 11.18 -8.09
C TRP A 280 10.77 12.62 -7.66
N PRO A 281 10.20 13.63 -8.35
CA PRO A 281 10.56 15.04 -8.13
C PRO A 281 10.03 15.61 -6.80
N SER A 282 8.98 15.03 -6.23
CA SER A 282 8.34 15.50 -5.00
C SER A 282 7.65 14.37 -4.26
N ILE A 283 7.52 14.49 -2.93
CA ILE A 283 6.78 13.55 -2.08
C ILE A 283 5.31 13.39 -2.46
N PHE A 284 4.75 14.39 -3.17
CA PHE A 284 3.37 14.37 -3.67
C PHE A 284 3.22 13.71 -5.05
N SER A 285 4.34 13.31 -5.68
CA SER A 285 4.33 12.60 -6.97
C SER A 285 4.46 11.09 -6.76
N LEU A 286 3.89 10.29 -7.67
CA LEU A 286 4.09 8.85 -7.66
C LEU A 286 5.45 8.51 -8.30
N PRO A 287 6.35 7.79 -7.61
CA PRO A 287 7.65 7.46 -8.17
C PRO A 287 7.52 6.49 -9.36
N SER A 288 8.51 6.49 -10.23
CA SER A 288 8.73 5.48 -11.27
C SER A 288 10.22 5.22 -11.44
N VAL A 289 10.58 4.02 -11.90
CA VAL A 289 11.92 3.74 -12.40
C VAL A 289 11.85 3.75 -13.91
N GLU A 290 12.75 4.49 -14.55
CA GLU A 290 12.74 4.71 -15.99
C GLU A 290 14.15 4.57 -16.54
N ARG A 291 14.28 4.14 -17.80
CA ARG A 291 15.59 4.17 -18.47
C ARG A 291 16.03 5.62 -18.71
N TRP A 292 17.33 5.84 -18.70
CA TRP A 292 17.88 7.10 -19.19
C TRP A 292 17.61 7.25 -20.69
N MET A 293 17.15 8.43 -21.10
CA MET A 293 17.13 8.78 -22.52
C MET A 293 18.55 9.09 -23.01
N PRO A 294 18.85 8.92 -24.32
CA PRO A 294 20.14 9.33 -24.87
C PRO A 294 20.49 10.78 -24.52
N GLY A 295 21.70 11.02 -24.00
CA GLY A 295 22.18 12.35 -23.59
C GLY A 295 21.70 12.84 -22.22
N GLU A 296 20.53 12.40 -21.76
CA GLU A 296 19.91 12.89 -20.53
C GLU A 296 20.75 12.66 -19.27
N ARG A 297 21.42 11.51 -19.18
CA ARG A 297 22.28 11.20 -18.03
C ARG A 297 23.44 12.18 -17.88
N GLY A 298 24.01 12.62 -19.00
CA GLY A 298 25.09 13.61 -19.01
C GLY A 298 24.61 14.94 -18.42
N GLU A 299 23.47 15.44 -18.90
CA GLU A 299 22.87 16.68 -18.38
C GLU A 299 22.53 16.60 -16.89
N PHE A 300 22.03 15.45 -16.44
CA PHE A 300 21.74 15.23 -15.01
C PHE A 300 23.01 15.31 -14.16
N LEU A 301 24.09 14.63 -14.58
CA LEU A 301 25.36 14.64 -13.86
C LEU A 301 25.99 16.04 -13.84
N GLU A 302 25.95 16.79 -14.95
CA GLU A 302 26.44 18.16 -15.02
C GLU A 302 25.69 19.10 -14.07
N LYS A 303 24.36 19.02 -14.00
CA LYS A 303 23.54 19.82 -13.08
C LYS A 303 23.89 19.53 -11.61
N HIS A 304 24.11 18.27 -11.25
CA HIS A 304 24.42 17.88 -9.87
C HIS A 304 25.89 18.12 -9.50
N ALA A 305 26.81 18.02 -10.46
CA ALA A 305 28.19 18.46 -10.28
C ALA A 305 28.25 19.97 -10.01
N ASN A 306 27.57 20.79 -10.83
CA ASN A 306 27.56 22.25 -10.70
C ASN A 306 26.79 22.75 -9.46
N GLY A 307 25.73 22.05 -9.03
CA GLY A 307 25.02 22.34 -7.78
C GLY A 307 25.92 22.21 -6.54
N SER A 308 26.78 21.19 -6.51
CA SER A 308 27.75 20.99 -5.42
C SER A 308 28.88 22.05 -5.39
N VAL A 309 29.21 22.65 -6.54
CA VAL A 309 30.19 23.75 -6.63
C VAL A 309 29.59 25.07 -6.14
N ASN A 310 28.30 25.31 -6.36
CA ASN A 310 27.63 26.53 -5.91
C ASN A 310 27.30 26.54 -4.41
N GLU A 311 27.07 25.38 -3.78
CA GLU A 311 26.96 25.29 -2.32
C GLU A 311 28.31 25.52 -1.62
N LYS A 312 29.42 25.04 -2.19
CA LYS A 312 30.77 25.29 -1.65
C LYS A 312 31.27 26.72 -1.78
N LYS A 313 30.62 27.56 -2.59
CA LYS A 313 30.93 29.00 -2.72
C LYS A 313 30.04 29.90 -1.85
N ARG A 314 29.09 29.33 -1.11
CA ARG A 314 28.19 30.04 -0.18
C ARG A 314 28.49 29.77 1.29
N VAL A 315 29.61 29.12 1.60
CA VAL A 315 30.18 28.98 2.94
C VAL A 315 31.40 29.87 3.04
#